data_AF-A0AAW1D9C7-F1
#
_entry.id   AF-A0AAW1D9C7-F1
#
_cell.length_a   1.000
_cell.length_b   1.000
_cell.length_c   1.000
_cell.angle_alpha   90.00
_cell.angle_beta   90.00
_cell.angle_gamma   90.00
#
_symmetry.space_group_name_H-M   'P 1'
#
loop_
_entity.id
_entity.type
_entity.pdbx_description
1 polymer ?
#
loop_
_entity_poly.entity_id
_entity_poly.type
_entity_poly.pdbx_seq_one_letter_code
_entity_poly.pdbx_strand_id
1 'polypeptide(L)'
;MESTRYPKICLKRLKEAACNNNNNIKYNWYLQLVQLLKPIEQHHLLDTEDSTALKKVIPSILDKYNNYLRNKDLEKLHQSNFSYYYKLIFNSAELEQNYLLSDLQICYVRLLAQLRTSSKYHIKLTYNSILYTIDPLSNCIICNSNCPEDLYHIMFICPPYTPFRTQYLQNINQSDWPKSVLSPGSTSEIKNLFYYVTSVLKLRAFILSQ
;
A
#
# COMPACT_ATOMS: atom_id res chain seq x y z
N MET A 1 0.11 -2.57 44.56
CA MET A 1 1.40 -3.30 44.44
C MET A 1 2.34 -2.80 45.52
N GLU A 2 3.03 -3.69 46.23
CA GLU A 2 4.05 -3.32 47.24
C GLU A 2 5.12 -2.40 46.65
N SER A 3 5.53 -1.41 47.43
CA SER A 3 6.49 -0.35 47.07
C SER A 3 7.91 -0.86 46.83
N THR A 4 8.24 -2.05 47.33
CA THR A 4 9.57 -2.66 47.29
C THR A 4 9.83 -3.52 46.04
N ARG A 5 8.80 -3.78 45.22
CA ARG A 5 8.96 -4.62 44.03
C ARG A 5 9.79 -3.91 42.96
N TYR A 6 10.82 -4.59 42.47
CA TYR A 6 11.72 -4.09 41.41
C TYR A 6 11.01 -3.43 40.21
N PRO A 7 9.92 -3.98 39.64
CA PRO A 7 9.22 -3.33 38.53
C PRO A 7 8.69 -1.92 38.86
N LYS A 8 8.16 -1.71 40.08
CA LYS A 8 7.65 -0.40 40.52
C LYS A 8 8.81 0.59 40.72
N ILE A 9 9.93 0.12 41.27
CA ILE A 9 11.16 0.90 41.43
C ILE A 9 11.71 1.33 40.05
N CYS A 10 11.85 0.39 39.12
CA CYS A 10 12.33 0.67 37.77
C CYS A 10 11.42 1.66 37.03
N LEU A 11 10.10 1.49 37.11
CA LEU A 11 9.14 2.43 36.52
C LEU A 11 9.30 3.83 37.10
N LYS A 12 9.43 3.97 38.43
CA LYS A 12 9.63 5.27 39.08
C LYS A 12 10.93 5.94 38.60
N ARG A 13 12.03 5.19 38.52
CA ARG A 13 13.31 5.68 37.99
C ARG A 13 13.21 6.16 36.54
N LEU A 14 12.45 5.43 35.71
CA LEU A 14 12.23 5.82 34.32
C LEU A 14 11.37 7.07 34.18
N LYS A 15 10.37 7.25 35.04
CA LYS A 15 9.58 8.50 35.14
C LYS A 15 10.45 9.67 35.59
N GLU A 16 11.27 9.50 36.63
CA GLU A 16 12.22 10.52 37.09
C GLU A 16 13.19 10.93 35.98
N ALA A 17 13.78 9.94 35.28
CA ALA A 17 14.68 10.19 34.18
C ALA A 17 14.00 10.89 32.98
N ALA A 18 12.69 10.67 32.77
CA ALA A 18 11.93 11.31 31.69
C ALA A 18 11.88 12.85 31.84
N CYS A 19 12.02 13.38 33.05
CA CYS A 19 12.07 14.83 33.31
C CYS A 19 13.43 15.47 32.97
N ASN A 20 14.48 14.68 32.70
CA ASN A 20 15.81 15.19 32.40
C ASN A 20 15.99 15.43 30.88
N ASN A 21 16.48 16.61 30.49
CA ASN A 21 16.68 16.99 29.08
C ASN A 21 17.69 16.12 28.31
N ASN A 22 18.59 15.41 28.98
CA ASN A 22 19.60 14.54 28.37
C ASN A 22 19.18 13.07 28.24
N ASN A 23 17.91 12.75 28.46
CA ASN A 23 17.45 11.38 28.46
C ASN A 23 17.21 10.86 27.03
N ASN A 24 17.84 9.73 26.69
CA ASN A 24 17.69 9.12 25.39
C ASN A 24 16.47 8.20 25.36
N ILE A 25 15.47 8.58 24.57
CA ILE A 25 14.21 7.85 24.44
C ILE A 25 14.38 6.38 24.05
N LYS A 26 15.43 6.04 23.30
CA LYS A 26 15.74 4.66 22.90
C LYS A 26 15.90 3.73 24.11
N TYR A 27 16.38 4.25 25.24
CA TYR A 27 16.63 3.47 26.45
C TYR A 27 15.59 3.70 27.56
N ASN A 28 14.61 4.57 27.33
CA ASN A 28 13.54 4.85 28.28
C ASN A 28 12.19 4.42 27.70
N TRP A 29 11.77 3.21 28.04
CA TRP A 29 10.50 2.67 27.54
C TRP A 29 9.27 3.44 28.04
N TYR A 30 9.34 4.13 29.18
CA TYR A 30 8.26 5.00 29.64
C TYR A 30 8.05 6.16 28.66
N LEU A 31 9.12 6.82 28.21
CA LEU A 31 9.04 7.85 27.17
C LEU A 31 8.52 7.31 25.83
N GLN A 32 8.92 6.09 25.44
CA GLN A 32 8.37 5.43 24.25
C GLN A 32 6.86 5.22 24.37
N LEU A 33 6.40 4.77 25.55
CA LEU A 33 4.98 4.56 25.82
C LEU A 33 4.21 5.89 25.81
N VAL A 34 4.79 6.97 26.38
CA VAL A 34 4.23 8.33 26.27
C VAL A 34 4.09 8.74 24.81
N GLN A 35 5.11 8.51 23.97
CA GLN A 35 5.04 8.83 22.54
C GLN A 35 3.97 8.04 21.79
N LEU A 36 3.72 6.79 22.16
CA LEU A 36 2.64 5.98 21.58
C LEU A 36 1.26 6.50 22.01
N LEU A 37 1.10 6.93 23.26
CA LEU A 37 -0.21 7.34 23.78
C LEU A 37 -0.53 8.81 23.52
N LYS A 38 0.46 9.65 23.25
CA LYS A 38 0.28 11.09 23.03
C LYS A 38 -0.61 11.41 21.82
N PRO A 39 -0.44 10.78 20.64
CA PRO A 39 -1.29 11.05 19.47
C PRO A 39 -2.76 10.68 19.63
N ILE A 40 -3.08 9.80 20.58
CA ILE A 40 -4.46 9.39 20.91
C ILE A 40 -4.96 10.01 22.23
N GLU A 41 -4.20 10.96 22.79
CA GLU A 41 -4.53 11.70 24.02
C GLU A 41 -4.73 10.81 25.26
N GLN A 42 -4.11 9.61 25.29
CA GLN A 42 -4.24 8.63 26.39
C GLN A 42 -3.03 8.56 27.33
N HIS A 43 -2.07 9.48 27.21
CA HIS A 43 -0.81 9.43 27.99
C HIS A 43 -1.02 9.59 29.51
N HIS A 44 -2.09 10.26 29.93
CA HIS A 44 -2.49 10.41 31.34
C HIS A 44 -2.71 9.08 32.06
N LEU A 45 -3.04 8.01 31.33
CA LEU A 45 -3.25 6.67 31.90
C LEU A 45 -1.98 6.08 32.53
N LEU A 46 -0.81 6.60 32.17
CA LEU A 46 0.46 6.15 32.73
C LEU A 46 0.68 6.61 34.18
N ASP A 47 -0.13 7.55 34.67
CA ASP A 47 -0.05 8.06 36.03
C ASP A 47 -0.98 7.32 37.00
N THR A 48 -1.83 6.44 36.48
CA THR A 48 -2.69 5.56 37.28
C THR A 48 -1.86 4.47 37.98
N GLU A 49 -1.99 4.38 39.31
CA GLU A 49 -1.41 3.27 40.09
C GLU A 49 -2.28 1.99 40.09
N ASP A 50 -3.54 2.09 39.66
CA ASP A 50 -4.47 0.97 39.58
C ASP A 50 -4.25 0.12 38.31
N SER A 51 -3.48 -0.95 38.49
CA SER A 51 -3.21 -1.92 37.43
C SER A 51 -4.47 -2.65 36.91
N THR A 52 -5.53 -2.77 37.71
CA THR A 52 -6.76 -3.46 37.30
C THR A 52 -7.62 -2.56 36.42
N ALA A 53 -7.74 -1.28 36.76
CA ALA A 53 -8.34 -0.27 35.89
C ALA A 53 -7.57 -0.16 34.56
N LEU A 54 -6.23 -0.08 34.60
CA LEU A 54 -5.42 0.01 33.38
C LEU A 54 -5.66 -1.18 32.45
N LYS A 55 -5.66 -2.41 32.98
CA LYS A 55 -5.92 -3.63 32.20
C LYS A 55 -7.27 -3.61 31.48
N LYS A 56 -8.31 -3.04 32.09
CA LYS A 56 -9.64 -2.92 31.48
C LYS A 56 -9.66 -1.93 30.30
N VAL A 57 -8.77 -0.93 30.31
CA VAL A 57 -8.76 0.15 29.30
C VAL A 57 -7.82 -0.19 28.12
N ILE A 58 -6.88 -1.12 28.27
CA ILE A 58 -5.94 -1.54 27.21
C ILE A 58 -6.63 -1.85 25.87
N PRO A 59 -7.71 -2.65 25.79
CA PRO A 59 -8.38 -2.92 24.51
C PRO A 59 -8.82 -1.64 23.80
N SER A 60 -9.41 -0.70 24.53
CA SER A 60 -9.83 0.60 23.99
C SER A 60 -8.66 1.46 23.51
N ILE A 61 -7.52 1.41 24.21
CA ILE A 61 -6.29 2.11 23.78
C ILE A 61 -5.80 1.53 22.45
N LEU A 62 -5.76 0.20 22.33
CA LEU A 62 -5.33 -0.47 21.11
C LEU A 62 -6.25 -0.12 19.94
N ASP A 63 -7.56 -0.11 20.15
CA ASP A 63 -8.53 0.30 19.12
C ASP A 63 -8.34 1.76 18.69
N LYS A 64 -8.17 2.68 19.65
CA LYS A 64 -7.87 4.10 19.35
C LYS A 64 -6.57 4.25 18.59
N TYR A 65 -5.53 3.52 18.97
CA TYR A 65 -4.23 3.57 18.30
C TYR A 65 -4.29 2.99 16.88
N ASN A 66 -5.01 1.89 16.70
CA ASN A 66 -5.27 1.31 15.37
C ASN A 66 -6.00 2.33 14.47
N ASN A 67 -7.02 3.02 14.99
CA ASN A 67 -7.72 4.06 14.24
C ASN A 67 -6.80 5.25 13.92
N TYR A 68 -5.93 5.66 14.85
CA TYR A 68 -4.92 6.70 14.60
C TYR A 68 -3.98 6.30 13.46
N LEU A 69 -3.44 5.08 13.49
CA LEU A 69 -2.56 4.59 12.42
C LEU A 69 -3.26 4.56 11.06
N ARG A 70 -4.51 4.08 11.02
CA ARG A 70 -5.34 4.07 9.80
C ARG A 70 -5.52 5.48 9.25
N ASN A 71 -5.94 6.43 10.07
CA ASN A 71 -6.13 7.81 9.65
C ASN A 71 -4.83 8.43 9.11
N LYS A 72 -3.70 8.16 9.77
CA LYS A 72 -2.40 8.61 9.30
C LYS A 72 -2.02 8.03 7.93
N ASP A 73 -2.35 6.77 7.67
CA ASP A 73 -2.12 6.17 6.36
C ASP A 73 -3.07 6.73 5.28
N LEU A 74 -4.32 7.05 5.63
CA LEU A 74 -5.24 7.77 4.76
C LEU A 74 -4.75 9.18 4.43
N GLU A 75 -4.26 9.93 5.42
CA GLU A 75 -3.67 11.25 5.23
C GLU A 75 -2.48 11.16 4.26
N LYS A 76 -1.57 10.21 4.47
CA LYS A 76 -0.44 9.97 3.55
C LYS A 76 -0.91 9.61 2.14
N LEU A 77 -1.94 8.79 2.00
CA LEU A 77 -2.53 8.45 0.71
C LEU A 77 -3.02 9.72 0.00
N HIS A 78 -3.78 10.57 0.69
CA HIS A 78 -4.32 11.82 0.16
C HIS A 78 -3.24 12.89 -0.09
N GLN A 79 -2.13 12.85 0.62
CA GLN A 79 -0.98 13.75 0.43
C GLN A 79 0.08 13.19 -0.55
N SER A 80 -0.05 11.93 -0.98
CA SER A 80 0.94 11.29 -1.85
C SER A 80 1.06 12.03 -3.18
N ASN A 81 2.29 12.45 -3.48
CA ASN A 81 2.68 13.04 -4.77
C ASN A 81 3.33 12.02 -5.72
N PHE A 82 3.55 10.78 -5.25
CA PHE A 82 4.25 9.75 -6.00
C PHE A 82 3.38 9.17 -7.13
N SER A 83 2.14 8.80 -6.83
CA SER A 83 1.17 8.32 -7.82
C SER A 83 -0.23 8.82 -7.48
N TYR A 84 -0.81 9.60 -8.39
CA TYR A 84 -2.18 10.08 -8.28
C TYR A 84 -3.20 8.94 -8.34
N TYR A 85 -2.87 7.83 -9.02
CA TYR A 85 -3.77 6.68 -9.17
C TYR A 85 -4.17 6.07 -7.84
N TYR A 86 -3.31 6.09 -6.82
CA TYR A 86 -3.64 5.53 -5.51
C TYR A 86 -4.87 6.19 -4.88
N LYS A 87 -5.01 7.51 -5.02
CA LYS A 87 -6.18 8.26 -4.52
C LYS A 87 -7.44 7.88 -5.30
N LEU A 88 -7.30 7.62 -6.60
CA LEU A 88 -8.42 7.26 -7.46
C LEU A 88 -8.91 5.84 -7.23
N ILE A 89 -8.02 4.88 -6.98
CA ILE A 89 -8.38 3.47 -6.83
C ILE A 89 -8.74 3.09 -5.40
N PHE A 90 -8.43 3.96 -4.44
CA PHE A 90 -8.77 3.71 -3.04
C PHE A 90 -10.28 3.88 -2.82
N ASN A 91 -10.87 2.91 -2.13
CA ASN A 91 -12.25 2.94 -1.68
C ASN A 91 -12.28 3.03 -0.16
N SER A 92 -12.73 4.16 0.39
CA SER A 92 -12.80 4.36 1.84
C SER A 92 -13.90 3.52 2.52
N ALA A 93 -14.84 2.99 1.75
CA ALA A 93 -15.88 2.09 2.28
C ALA A 93 -15.34 0.68 2.55
N GLU A 94 -14.21 0.31 1.94
CA GLU A 94 -13.58 -1.00 2.09
C GLU A 94 -12.36 -0.87 3.00
N LEU A 95 -12.36 -1.63 4.11
CA LEU A 95 -11.21 -1.69 5.02
C LEU A 95 -9.98 -2.34 4.36
N GLU A 96 -10.22 -3.25 3.41
CA GLU A 96 -9.23 -4.08 2.74
C GLU A 96 -9.43 -3.99 1.23
N GLN A 97 -8.36 -4.09 0.46
CA GLN A 97 -8.48 -4.02 -1.01
C GLN A 97 -8.96 -5.38 -1.54
N ASN A 98 -10.13 -5.42 -2.18
CA ASN A 98 -10.80 -6.65 -2.60
C ASN A 98 -9.91 -7.65 -3.36
N TYR A 99 -8.97 -7.18 -4.18
CA TYR A 99 -8.09 -8.06 -4.95
C TYR A 99 -7.16 -8.91 -4.07
N LEU A 100 -6.80 -8.44 -2.87
CA LEU A 100 -5.98 -9.18 -1.91
C LEU A 100 -6.77 -10.30 -1.22
N LEU A 101 -8.08 -10.16 -1.16
CA LEU A 101 -9.00 -11.14 -0.55
C LEU A 101 -9.52 -12.16 -1.56
N SER A 102 -9.17 -12.01 -2.83
CA SER A 102 -9.61 -12.94 -3.87
C SER A 102 -8.95 -14.32 -3.69
N ASP A 103 -9.73 -15.38 -3.87
CA ASP A 103 -9.25 -16.78 -3.87
C ASP A 103 -8.54 -17.15 -5.20
N LEU A 104 -7.80 -16.19 -5.76
CA LEU A 104 -7.03 -16.36 -6.98
C LEU A 104 -5.63 -16.86 -6.65
N GLN A 105 -5.04 -17.59 -7.58
CA GLN A 105 -3.63 -17.95 -7.48
C GLN A 105 -2.76 -16.69 -7.36
N ILE A 106 -1.68 -16.81 -6.58
CA ILE A 106 -0.80 -15.69 -6.25
C ILE A 106 -0.24 -14.95 -7.48
N CYS A 107 -0.12 -15.61 -8.63
CA CYS A 107 0.34 -14.99 -9.87
C CYS A 107 -0.59 -13.85 -10.35
N TYR A 108 -1.92 -14.03 -10.24
CA TYR A 108 -2.90 -13.02 -10.61
C TYR A 108 -2.83 -11.82 -9.67
N VAL A 109 -2.87 -12.09 -8.35
CA VAL A 109 -2.79 -11.06 -7.30
C VAL A 109 -1.48 -10.28 -7.40
N ARG A 110 -0.36 -10.98 -7.63
CA ARG A 110 0.96 -10.38 -7.78
C ARG A 110 1.02 -9.44 -8.98
N LEU A 111 0.51 -9.85 -10.14
CA LEU A 111 0.51 -8.99 -11.32
C LEU A 111 -0.29 -7.72 -11.07
N LEU A 112 -1.48 -7.84 -10.49
CA LEU A 112 -2.31 -6.67 -10.18
C LEU A 112 -1.63 -5.75 -9.15
N ALA A 113 -0.98 -6.31 -8.13
CA ALA A 113 -0.16 -5.53 -7.19
C ALA A 113 0.98 -4.78 -7.90
N GLN A 114 1.66 -5.40 -8.87
CA GLN A 114 2.72 -4.77 -9.66
C GLN A 114 2.17 -3.65 -10.56
N LEU A 115 1.01 -3.85 -11.19
CA LEU A 115 0.32 -2.80 -11.95
C LEU A 115 -0.07 -1.62 -11.05
N ARG A 116 -0.63 -1.89 -9.87
CA ARG A 116 -1.02 -0.86 -8.91
C ARG A 116 0.18 -0.09 -8.39
N THR A 117 1.31 -0.75 -8.17
CA THR A 117 2.56 -0.13 -7.68
C THR A 117 3.40 0.53 -8.76
N SER A 118 2.99 0.41 -10.03
CA SER A 118 3.61 1.11 -11.13
C SER A 118 3.47 2.62 -10.98
N SER A 119 4.54 3.33 -11.30
CA SER A 119 4.62 4.78 -11.14
C SER A 119 4.77 5.45 -12.49
N LYS A 120 4.66 6.78 -12.52
CA LYS A 120 4.99 7.58 -13.70
C LYS A 120 6.47 7.57 -14.09
N TYR A 121 7.34 6.98 -13.26
CA TYR A 121 8.79 6.95 -13.49
C TYR A 121 9.27 5.58 -13.95
N HIS A 122 8.69 4.51 -13.41
CA HIS A 122 9.03 3.14 -13.77
C HIS A 122 7.83 2.21 -13.62
N ILE A 123 7.65 1.34 -14.61
CA ILE A 123 6.79 0.16 -14.56
C ILE A 123 7.69 -1.06 -14.50
N LYS A 124 7.52 -1.90 -13.48
CA LYS A 124 8.28 -3.14 -13.29
C LYS A 124 7.31 -4.30 -13.12
N LEU A 125 7.31 -5.21 -14.09
CA LEU A 125 6.44 -6.39 -14.10
C LEU A 125 7.28 -7.65 -14.10
N THR A 126 6.97 -8.61 -13.23
CA THR A 126 7.67 -9.90 -13.18
C THR A 126 6.72 -11.02 -13.54
N TYR A 127 7.05 -11.76 -14.59
CA TYR A 127 6.27 -12.91 -15.05
C TYR A 127 7.21 -14.05 -15.43
N ASN A 128 6.94 -15.26 -14.93
CA ASN A 128 7.79 -16.45 -15.10
C ASN A 128 9.29 -16.18 -14.83
N SER A 129 9.59 -15.49 -13.73
CA SER A 129 10.94 -15.10 -13.32
C SER A 129 11.67 -14.13 -14.27
N ILE A 130 10.99 -13.61 -15.29
CA ILE A 130 11.51 -12.57 -16.18
C ILE A 130 11.01 -11.22 -15.68
N LEU A 131 11.94 -10.27 -15.52
CA LEU A 131 11.65 -8.89 -15.17
C LEU A 131 11.52 -8.03 -16.44
N TYR A 132 10.36 -7.43 -16.62
CA TYR A 132 10.07 -6.47 -17.66
C TYR A 132 10.12 -5.08 -17.06
N THR A 133 10.90 -4.20 -17.67
CA THR A 133 11.02 -2.80 -17.27
C THR A 133 10.57 -1.91 -18.41
N ILE A 134 9.75 -0.92 -18.08
CA ILE A 134 9.26 0.09 -19.01
C ILE A 134 9.46 1.44 -18.34
N ASP A 135 10.05 2.37 -19.08
CA ASP A 135 10.16 3.78 -18.70
C ASP A 135 8.95 4.54 -19.26
N PRO A 136 7.99 4.94 -18.43
CA PRO A 136 6.78 5.63 -18.86
C PRO A 136 7.03 7.01 -19.45
N LEU A 137 8.20 7.60 -19.22
CA LEU A 137 8.57 8.92 -19.76
C LEU A 137 9.19 8.81 -21.15
N SER A 138 9.73 7.65 -21.49
CA SER A 138 10.27 7.36 -22.82
C SER A 138 9.16 7.05 -23.81
N ASN A 139 9.38 7.40 -25.07
CA ASN A 139 8.44 7.06 -26.14
C ASN A 139 8.34 5.54 -26.29
N CYS A 140 7.13 5.08 -26.60
CA CYS A 140 6.87 3.68 -26.89
C CYS A 140 7.70 3.24 -28.10
N ILE A 141 8.60 2.28 -27.87
CA ILE A 141 9.46 1.68 -28.89
C ILE A 141 8.76 0.55 -29.67
N ILE A 142 7.57 0.15 -29.21
CA ILE A 142 6.78 -0.93 -29.81
C ILE A 142 5.82 -0.40 -30.87
N CYS A 143 5.41 0.86 -30.78
CA CYS A 143 4.55 1.50 -31.76
C CYS A 143 5.17 2.79 -32.32
N ASN A 144 4.69 3.23 -33.48
CA ASN A 144 5.18 4.45 -34.13
C ASN A 144 4.33 5.69 -33.81
N SER A 145 3.60 5.68 -32.68
CA SER A 145 2.70 6.77 -32.29
C SER A 145 3.40 7.96 -31.64
N ASN A 146 4.72 7.89 -31.44
CA ASN A 146 5.55 8.95 -30.86
C ASN A 146 4.98 9.52 -29.55
N CYS A 147 4.53 8.64 -28.66
CA CYS A 147 3.94 9.00 -27.38
C CYS A 147 4.55 8.19 -26.23
N PRO A 148 4.48 8.70 -24.99
CA PRO A 148 5.09 8.04 -23.83
C PRO A 148 4.51 6.64 -23.58
N GLU A 149 5.35 5.68 -23.19
CA GLU A 149 4.95 4.30 -22.91
C GLU A 149 4.44 4.11 -21.48
N ASP A 150 3.44 4.91 -21.09
CA ASP A 150 2.81 4.76 -19.79
C ASP A 150 1.78 3.63 -19.74
N LEU A 151 1.24 3.37 -18.54
CA LEU A 151 0.29 2.29 -18.35
C LEU A 151 -1.01 2.52 -19.13
N TYR A 152 -1.42 3.78 -19.33
CA TYR A 152 -2.60 4.11 -20.11
C TYR A 152 -2.38 3.78 -21.59
N HIS A 153 -1.23 4.16 -22.14
CA HIS A 153 -0.84 3.85 -23.50
C HIS A 153 -0.81 2.34 -23.74
N ILE A 154 -0.17 1.59 -22.84
CA ILE A 154 -0.12 0.12 -22.90
C ILE A 154 -1.55 -0.41 -22.93
N MET A 155 -2.38 -0.06 -21.93
CA MET A 155 -3.70 -0.66 -21.73
C MET A 155 -4.74 -0.32 -22.79
N PHE A 156 -4.67 0.86 -23.43
CA PHE A 156 -5.76 1.33 -24.30
C PHE A 156 -5.34 1.86 -25.67
N ILE A 157 -4.10 2.34 -25.84
CA ILE A 157 -3.73 3.09 -27.06
C ILE A 157 -2.84 2.27 -28.00
N CYS A 158 -1.77 1.67 -27.50
CA CYS A 158 -0.69 1.04 -28.28
C CYS A 158 -1.24 0.10 -29.38
N PRO A 159 -1.15 0.43 -30.68
CA PRO A 159 -1.79 -0.33 -31.76
C PRO A 159 -1.39 -1.81 -31.83
N PRO A 160 -0.11 -2.20 -31.64
CA PRO A 160 0.31 -3.61 -31.59
C PRO A 160 -0.43 -4.46 -30.54
N TYR A 161 -0.97 -3.84 -29.49
CA TYR A 161 -1.68 -4.56 -28.43
C TYR A 161 -3.19 -4.68 -28.69
N THR A 162 -3.70 -4.14 -29.80
CA THR A 162 -5.12 -4.16 -30.17
C THR A 162 -5.73 -5.57 -30.17
N PRO A 163 -5.10 -6.60 -30.77
CA PRO A 163 -5.68 -7.95 -30.78
C PRO A 163 -5.91 -8.50 -29.36
N PHE A 164 -4.97 -8.25 -28.45
CA PHE A 164 -5.09 -8.67 -27.06
C PHE A 164 -6.14 -7.85 -26.31
N ARG A 165 -6.25 -6.53 -26.56
CA ARG A 165 -7.31 -5.70 -25.98
C ARG A 165 -8.68 -6.20 -26.41
N THR A 166 -8.86 -6.46 -27.70
CA THR A 166 -10.12 -6.98 -28.24
C THR A 166 -10.44 -8.37 -27.72
N GLN A 167 -9.45 -9.17 -27.33
CA GLN A 167 -9.70 -10.51 -26.80
C GLN A 167 -10.03 -10.50 -25.30
N TYR A 168 -9.30 -9.71 -24.51
CA TYR A 168 -9.32 -9.83 -23.05
C TYR A 168 -9.95 -8.62 -22.36
N LEU A 169 -9.86 -7.41 -22.91
CA LEU A 169 -10.28 -6.18 -22.24
C LEU A 169 -11.62 -5.62 -22.75
N GLN A 170 -12.45 -6.42 -23.44
CA GLN A 170 -13.73 -5.97 -24.01
C GLN A 170 -14.65 -5.31 -22.98
N ASN A 171 -14.63 -5.80 -21.73
CA ASN A 171 -15.50 -5.34 -20.65
C ASN A 171 -14.87 -4.20 -19.84
N ILE A 172 -13.63 -3.80 -20.13
CA ILE A 172 -12.95 -2.73 -19.41
C ILE A 172 -13.23 -1.40 -20.10
N ASN A 173 -13.95 -0.52 -19.41
CA ASN A 173 -14.24 0.81 -19.91
C ASN A 173 -13.03 1.74 -19.75
N GLN A 174 -12.62 2.38 -20.85
CA GLN A 174 -11.53 3.35 -20.88
C GLN A 174 -11.88 4.64 -20.11
N SER A 175 -13.16 5.04 -20.05
CA SER A 175 -13.57 6.26 -19.32
C SER A 175 -13.38 6.14 -17.82
N ASP A 176 -13.35 4.90 -17.30
CA ASP A 176 -13.24 4.60 -15.87
C ASP A 176 -11.78 4.38 -15.44
N TRP A 177 -10.82 4.72 -16.30
CA TRP A 177 -9.41 4.70 -15.96
C TRP A 177 -9.10 5.62 -14.76
N PRO A 178 -8.27 5.20 -13.79
CA PRO A 178 -7.54 3.94 -13.72
C PRO A 178 -8.28 2.81 -13.00
N LYS A 179 -9.47 3.06 -12.44
CA LYS A 179 -10.22 2.10 -11.62
C LYS A 179 -10.53 0.82 -12.37
N SER A 180 -10.95 0.92 -13.63
CA SER A 180 -11.33 -0.23 -14.47
C SER A 180 -10.21 -1.26 -14.67
N VAL A 181 -8.95 -0.84 -14.55
CA VAL A 181 -7.77 -1.72 -14.70
C VAL A 181 -7.14 -2.05 -13.35
N LEU A 182 -6.95 -1.04 -12.50
CA LEU A 182 -6.18 -1.17 -11.26
C LEU A 182 -7.02 -1.66 -10.07
N SER A 183 -8.35 -1.65 -10.19
CA SER A 183 -9.27 -2.17 -9.18
C SER A 183 -10.43 -2.93 -9.84
N PRO A 184 -10.16 -4.06 -10.52
CA PRO A 184 -11.20 -4.84 -11.19
C PRO A 184 -12.24 -5.33 -10.17
N GLY A 185 -13.52 -5.32 -10.56
CA GLY A 185 -14.64 -5.67 -9.68
C GLY A 185 -14.88 -7.17 -9.56
N SER A 186 -14.32 -7.99 -10.46
CA SER A 186 -14.54 -9.43 -10.49
C SER A 186 -13.27 -10.25 -10.72
N THR A 187 -13.29 -11.51 -10.26
CA THR A 187 -12.20 -12.47 -10.51
C THR A 187 -11.99 -12.76 -12.00
N SER A 188 -13.05 -12.67 -12.81
CA SER A 188 -12.99 -12.81 -14.26
C SER A 188 -12.18 -11.68 -14.90
N GLU A 189 -12.44 -10.43 -14.50
CA GLU A 189 -11.69 -9.27 -14.99
C GLU A 189 -10.21 -9.33 -14.60
N ILE A 190 -9.90 -9.79 -13.38
CA ILE A 190 -8.50 -9.98 -12.95
C ILE A 190 -7.79 -11.01 -13.85
N LYS A 191 -8.45 -12.14 -14.15
CA LYS A 191 -7.89 -13.17 -15.05
C LYS A 191 -7.68 -12.63 -16.47
N ASN A 192 -8.66 -11.92 -17.00
CA ASN A 192 -8.57 -11.33 -18.33
C ASN A 192 -7.45 -10.30 -18.41
N LEU A 193 -7.34 -9.42 -17.43
CA LEU A 193 -6.23 -8.46 -17.32
C LEU A 193 -4.89 -9.19 -17.26
N PHE A 194 -4.80 -10.29 -16.52
CA PHE A 194 -3.60 -11.11 -16.46
C PHE A 194 -3.21 -11.69 -17.83
N TYR A 195 -4.15 -12.30 -18.55
CA TYR A 195 -3.87 -12.83 -19.88
C TYR A 195 -3.50 -11.74 -20.89
N TYR A 196 -4.14 -10.58 -20.80
CA TYR A 196 -3.79 -9.42 -21.59
C TYR A 196 -2.33 -8.99 -21.35
N VAL A 197 -1.99 -8.67 -20.10
CA VAL A 197 -0.66 -8.13 -19.78
C VAL A 197 0.42 -9.15 -20.09
N THR A 198 0.22 -10.43 -19.78
CA THR A 198 1.20 -11.47 -20.10
C THR A 198 1.39 -11.64 -21.62
N SER A 199 0.34 -11.48 -22.42
CA SER A 199 0.45 -11.49 -23.89
C SER A 199 1.21 -10.28 -24.42
N VAL A 200 0.95 -9.09 -23.86
CA VAL A 200 1.70 -7.86 -24.16
C VAL A 200 3.18 -8.02 -23.82
N LEU A 201 3.50 -8.54 -22.63
CA LEU A 201 4.88 -8.76 -22.20
C LEU A 201 5.61 -9.75 -23.11
N LYS A 202 4.96 -10.84 -23.52
CA LYS A 202 5.54 -11.82 -24.46
C LYS A 202 5.82 -11.19 -25.83
N LEU A 203 4.87 -10.43 -26.38
CA LEU A 203 5.06 -9.73 -27.65
C LEU A 203 6.21 -8.73 -27.55
N ARG A 204 6.26 -7.96 -26.46
CA ARG A 204 7.34 -7.00 -26.20
C ARG A 204 8.70 -7.69 -26.15
N ALA A 205 8.82 -8.79 -25.40
CA ALA A 205 10.06 -9.57 -25.36
C ALA A 205 10.49 -10.01 -26.75
N PHE A 206 9.55 -10.51 -27.56
CA PHE A 206 9.84 -10.96 -28.93
C PHE A 206 10.35 -9.84 -29.84
N ILE A 207 9.78 -8.63 -29.74
CA ILE A 207 10.19 -7.48 -30.56
C ILE A 207 11.56 -6.96 -30.12
N LEU A 208 11.81 -6.88 -28.81
CA LEU A 208 13.04 -6.32 -28.26
C LEU A 208 14.21 -7.30 -28.19
N SER A 209 13.97 -8.59 -28.43
CA SER A 209 15.03 -9.60 -28.53
C SER A 209 15.64 -9.73 -29.93
N GLN A 210 15.20 -8.91 -30.88
CA GLN A 210 15.80 -8.77 -32.23
C GLN A 210 16.90 -7.72 -32.20
#